data_AF-A0A6P0Z107-F1
#
_entry.id   AF-A0A6P0Z107-F1
#
_cell.length_a   1.000
_cell.length_b   1.000
_cell.length_c   1.000
_cell.angle_alpha   90.00
_cell.angle_beta   90.00
_cell.angle_gamma   90.00
#
_symmetry.space_group_name_H-M   'P 1'
#
loop_
_entity.id
_entity.type
_entity.pdbx_description
1 polymer ?
#
loop_
_entity_poly.entity_id
_entity_poly.type
_entity_poly.pdbx_seq_one_letter_code
_entity_poly.pdbx_strand_id
1 'polypeptide(L)'
;MPILESDRVYLFSQFTEFSQPPAEVLAELGVELFIETLSLPKADVEDLTAFQASLKRRIQLTPLTSEQARREALVAPILFTAVDPLGLQINIEYPLTGKRGKGTLDYLIRGQETLLVIEAKRDD
;
A
#
# COMPACT_ATOMS: atom_id res chain seq x y z
N MET A 1 -31.13 -5.49 1.71
CA MET A 1 -30.62 -5.46 3.10
C MET A 1 -29.38 -4.58 3.09
N PRO A 2 -29.13 -3.76 4.13
CA PRO A 2 -27.86 -3.05 4.25
C PRO A 2 -26.72 -4.07 4.39
N ILE A 3 -25.62 -3.82 3.68
CA ILE A 3 -24.36 -4.59 3.70
C ILE A 3 -23.57 -4.23 4.96
N LEU A 4 -23.48 -2.94 5.28
CA LEU A 4 -22.78 -2.42 6.45
C LEU A 4 -23.76 -2.13 7.59
N GLU A 5 -23.47 -2.68 8.77
CA GLU A 5 -24.23 -2.45 9.99
C GLU A 5 -24.18 -0.98 10.41
N SER A 6 -25.32 -0.45 10.86
CA SER A 6 -25.42 0.91 11.41
C SER A 6 -24.53 1.03 12.66
N ASP A 7 -23.87 2.18 12.81
CA ASP A 7 -23.01 2.53 13.95
C ASP A 7 -21.77 1.65 14.21
N ARG A 8 -21.53 0.63 13.37
CA ARG A 8 -20.32 -0.20 13.45
C ARG A 8 -19.14 0.48 12.74
N VAL A 9 -18.00 0.51 13.43
CA VAL A 9 -16.69 0.87 12.84
C VAL A 9 -15.96 -0.41 12.46
N TYR A 10 -15.59 -0.52 11.19
CA TYR A 10 -14.91 -1.69 10.63
C TYR A 10 -13.39 -1.50 10.61
N LEU A 11 -12.64 -2.60 10.67
CA LEU A 11 -11.23 -2.59 10.28
C LEU A 11 -11.13 -2.59 8.74
N PHE A 12 -10.09 -1.96 8.17
CA PHE A 12 -9.90 -2.00 6.71
C PHE A 12 -9.79 -3.42 6.17
N SER A 13 -9.19 -4.34 6.92
CA SER A 13 -9.13 -5.77 6.56
C SER A 13 -10.51 -6.44 6.48
N GLN A 14 -11.49 -5.97 7.25
CA GLN A 14 -12.84 -6.55 7.24
C GLN A 14 -13.61 -6.17 5.96
N PHE A 15 -13.24 -5.08 5.28
CA PHE A 15 -13.89 -4.73 4.02
C PHE A 15 -13.57 -5.73 2.89
N THR A 16 -12.46 -6.47 2.99
CA THR A 16 -12.11 -7.51 2.02
C THR A 16 -12.79 -8.85 2.31
N GLU A 17 -13.48 -8.97 3.45
CA GLU A 17 -14.19 -10.20 3.85
C GLU A 17 -15.65 -10.22 3.37
N PHE A 18 -16.18 -9.11 2.87
CA PHE A 18 -17.53 -9.05 2.31
C PHE A 18 -17.63 -9.88 1.03
N SER A 19 -18.73 -10.61 0.88
CA SER A 19 -19.02 -11.40 -0.32
C SER A 19 -19.60 -10.57 -1.46
N GLN A 20 -20.10 -9.36 -1.16
CA GLN A 20 -20.64 -8.42 -2.12
C GLN A 20 -19.52 -7.78 -2.97
N PRO A 21 -19.82 -7.36 -4.21
CA PRO A 21 -18.87 -6.62 -5.03
C PRO A 21 -18.34 -5.36 -4.32
N PRO A 22 -17.05 -5.00 -4.48
CA PRO A 22 -16.46 -3.82 -3.84
C PRO A 22 -17.22 -2.53 -4.11
N ALA A 23 -17.74 -2.35 -5.32
CA ALA A 23 -18.54 -1.18 -5.69
C ALA A 23 -19.81 -1.04 -4.84
N GLU A 24 -20.49 -2.14 -4.50
CA GLU A 24 -21.69 -2.12 -3.67
C GLU A 24 -21.37 -1.80 -2.21
N VAL A 25 -20.29 -2.36 -1.67
CA VAL A 25 -19.81 -2.06 -0.31
C VAL A 25 -19.43 -0.57 -0.19
N LEU A 26 -18.74 -0.04 -1.21
CA LEU A 26 -18.32 1.37 -1.26
C LEU A 26 -19.51 2.33 -1.42
N ALA A 27 -20.55 1.96 -2.17
CA ALA A 27 -21.75 2.76 -2.32
C ALA A 27 -22.45 3.03 -0.98
N GLU A 28 -22.40 2.09 -0.02
CA GLU A 28 -22.94 2.30 1.34
C GLU A 28 -22.11 3.28 2.21
N LEU A 29 -20.92 3.63 1.76
CA LEU A 29 -20.11 4.72 2.32
C LEU A 29 -20.34 6.05 1.60
N GLY A 30 -21.21 6.07 0.58
CA GLY A 30 -21.50 7.24 -0.25
C GLY A 30 -20.37 7.59 -1.21
N VAL A 31 -19.58 6.60 -1.63
CA VAL A 31 -18.48 6.78 -2.60
C VAL A 31 -18.64 5.87 -3.80
N GLU A 32 -18.16 6.31 -4.95
CA GLU A 32 -18.19 5.56 -6.21
C GLU A 32 -16.82 4.97 -6.53
N LEU A 33 -16.81 3.77 -7.12
CA LEU A 33 -15.60 3.09 -7.54
C LEU A 33 -15.37 3.30 -9.04
N PHE A 34 -14.23 3.88 -9.38
CA PHE A 34 -13.75 4.01 -10.76
C PHE A 34 -12.48 3.18 -10.93
N ILE A 35 -12.41 2.43 -12.03
CA ILE A 35 -11.24 1.65 -12.42
C ILE A 35 -10.75 2.19 -13.74
N GLU A 36 -9.54 2.75 -13.74
CA GLU A 36 -8.96 3.39 -14.91
C GLU A 36 -7.51 2.93 -15.11
N THR A 37 -7.09 2.88 -16.37
CA THR A 37 -5.69 2.65 -16.71
C THR A 37 -4.92 3.96 -16.50
N LEU A 38 -4.00 3.96 -15.54
CA LEU A 38 -3.14 5.11 -15.31
C LEU A 38 -1.97 5.13 -16.30
N SER A 39 -1.80 6.25 -17.00
CA SER A 39 -0.56 6.54 -17.73
C SER A 39 0.35 7.37 -16.84
N LEU A 40 1.29 6.70 -16.18
CA LEU A 40 2.25 7.37 -15.30
C LEU A 40 3.42 7.94 -16.11
N PRO A 41 3.91 9.15 -15.75
CA PRO A 41 5.11 9.70 -16.37
C PRO A 41 6.29 8.77 -16.15
N LYS A 42 7.11 8.59 -17.18
CA LYS A 42 8.35 7.82 -17.12
C LYS A 42 9.52 8.78 -16.94
N ALA A 43 10.45 8.42 -16.07
CA ALA A 43 11.72 9.11 -15.93
C ALA A 43 12.85 8.12 -16.20
N ASP A 44 13.94 8.61 -16.76
CA ASP A 44 15.18 7.85 -16.82
C ASP A 44 15.70 7.67 -15.39
N VAL A 45 16.03 6.43 -15.04
CA VAL A 45 16.54 6.09 -13.71
C VAL A 45 18.06 5.98 -13.80
N GLU A 46 18.76 6.45 -12.76
CA GLU A 46 20.19 6.23 -12.60
C GLU A 46 20.55 4.72 -12.61
N ASP A 47 21.84 4.40 -12.75
CA ASP A 47 22.32 3.03 -12.74
C ASP A 47 21.95 2.30 -11.43
N LEU A 48 20.98 1.39 -11.52
CA LEU A 48 20.48 0.60 -10.39
C LEU A 48 21.31 -0.67 -10.14
N THR A 49 22.44 -0.91 -10.83
CA THR A 49 23.20 -2.16 -10.74
C THR A 49 23.61 -2.49 -9.30
N ALA A 50 24.12 -1.50 -8.56
CA ALA A 50 24.50 -1.68 -7.16
C ALA A 50 23.28 -2.00 -6.26
N PHE A 51 22.15 -1.34 -6.51
CA PHE A 51 20.92 -1.57 -5.77
C PHE A 51 20.36 -2.97 -6.05
N GLN A 52 20.36 -3.42 -7.31
CA GLN A 52 19.95 -4.77 -7.69
C GLN A 52 20.83 -5.84 -7.03
N ALA A 53 22.15 -5.64 -6.99
CA ALA A 53 23.06 -6.55 -6.30
C ALA A 53 22.78 -6.61 -4.79
N SER A 54 22.52 -5.46 -4.17
CA SER A 54 22.13 -5.36 -2.75
C SER A 54 20.82 -6.09 -2.46
N LEU A 55 19.78 -5.89 -3.28
CA LEU A 55 18.50 -6.60 -3.14
C LEU A 55 18.67 -8.11 -3.27
N LYS A 56 19.40 -8.58 -4.29
CA LYS A 56 19.69 -10.02 -4.46
C LYS A 56 20.36 -10.63 -3.24
N ARG A 57 21.33 -9.91 -2.66
CA ARG A 57 22.00 -10.35 -1.44
C ARG A 57 21.06 -10.40 -0.24
N ARG A 58 20.17 -9.40 -0.07
CA ARG A 58 19.15 -9.40 0.99
C ARG A 58 18.22 -10.60 0.89
N ILE A 59 17.75 -10.93 -0.32
CA ILE A 59 16.92 -12.12 -0.57
C ILE A 59 17.64 -13.41 -0.14
N GLN A 60 18.94 -13.53 -0.42
CA GLN A 60 19.72 -14.72 -0.06
C GLN A 60 19.97 -14.84 1.45
N LEU A 61 20.08 -13.71 2.16
CA LEU A 61 20.38 -13.67 3.59
C LEU A 61 19.13 -13.73 4.47
N THR A 62 17.95 -13.40 3.93
CA THR A 62 16.72 -13.28 4.68
C THR A 62 15.67 -14.26 4.16
N PRO A 63 15.28 -15.28 4.95
CA PRO A 63 14.11 -16.10 4.64
C PRO A 63 12.85 -15.22 4.55
N LEU A 64 12.28 -15.11 3.35
CA LEU A 64 11.14 -14.24 3.06
C LEU A 64 9.78 -14.85 3.44
N THR A 65 9.74 -15.62 4.53
CA THR A 65 8.59 -16.43 4.93
C THR A 65 7.47 -15.62 5.60
N SER A 66 7.78 -14.46 6.19
CA SER A 66 6.80 -13.56 6.80
C SER A 66 6.62 -12.27 6.00
N GLU A 67 5.46 -11.62 6.15
CA GLU A 67 5.20 -10.29 5.58
C GLU A 67 6.22 -9.26 6.08
N GLN A 68 6.53 -9.29 7.37
CA GLN A 68 7.55 -8.41 7.95
C GLN A 68 8.93 -8.60 7.30
N ALA A 69 9.38 -9.85 7.11
CA ALA A 69 10.67 -10.12 6.46
C ALA A 69 10.70 -9.59 5.02
N ARG A 70 9.60 -9.71 4.27
CA ARG A 70 9.47 -9.14 2.91
C ARG A 70 9.46 -7.62 2.93
N ARG A 71 8.69 -7.02 3.85
CA ARG A 71 8.62 -5.56 4.03
C ARG A 71 10.01 -4.98 4.29
N GLU A 72 10.78 -5.58 5.19
CA GLU A 72 12.11 -5.08 5.55
C GLU A 72 13.20 -5.40 4.52
N ALA A 73 13.21 -6.61 3.95
CA ALA A 73 14.28 -7.04 3.05
C ALA A 73 14.12 -6.53 1.61
N LEU A 74 12.88 -6.25 1.19
CA LEU A 74 12.55 -5.90 -0.19
C LEU A 74 11.81 -4.57 -0.32
N VAL A 75 10.62 -4.47 0.29
CA VAL A 75 9.71 -3.35 0.01
C VAL A 75 10.31 -2.04 0.50
N ALA A 76 10.70 -1.95 1.78
CA ALA A 76 11.29 -0.74 2.35
C ALA A 76 12.52 -0.27 1.57
N PRO A 77 13.54 -1.10 1.26
CA PRO A 77 14.68 -0.66 0.44
C PRO A 77 14.28 -0.07 -0.91
N ILE A 78 13.31 -0.66 -1.60
CA ILE A 78 12.80 -0.13 -2.88
C ILE A 78 12.14 1.23 -2.68
N LEU A 79 11.27 1.35 -1.66
CA LEU A 79 10.58 2.60 -1.39
C LEU A 79 11.56 3.71 -1.01
N PHE A 80 12.51 3.44 -0.12
CA PHE A 80 13.56 4.40 0.23
C PHE A 80 14.36 4.85 -0.99
N THR A 81 14.71 3.91 -1.88
CA THR A 81 15.45 4.24 -3.11
C THR A 81 14.62 5.10 -4.07
N ALA A 82 13.30 4.91 -4.11
CA ALA A 82 12.41 5.69 -4.96
C ALA A 82 12.14 7.11 -4.41
N VAL A 83 12.01 7.27 -3.10
CA VAL A 83 11.66 8.57 -2.49
C VAL A 83 12.85 9.49 -2.25
N ASP A 84 14.04 8.93 -2.03
CA ASP A 84 15.26 9.68 -1.71
C ASP A 84 15.59 10.76 -2.76
N PRO A 85 15.64 10.47 -4.07
CA PRO A 85 15.90 11.49 -5.08
C PRO A 85 14.77 12.52 -5.21
N LEU A 86 13.57 12.20 -4.73
CA LEU A 86 12.40 13.08 -4.76
C LEU A 86 12.26 13.93 -3.49
N GLY A 87 13.09 13.71 -2.47
CA GLY A 87 12.99 14.38 -1.18
C GLY A 87 11.66 14.12 -0.46
N LEU A 88 11.01 12.97 -0.72
CA LEU A 88 9.70 12.64 -0.15
C LEU A 88 9.84 11.89 1.17
N GLN A 89 8.87 12.11 2.07
CA GLN A 89 8.79 11.41 3.34
C GLN A 89 7.97 10.12 3.22
N ILE A 90 8.51 9.02 3.77
CA ILE A 90 7.77 7.76 3.99
C ILE A 90 7.31 7.74 5.44
N ASN A 91 6.02 7.49 5.65
CA ASN A 91 5.48 7.12 6.96
C ASN A 91 5.22 5.61 6.95
N ILE A 92 5.84 4.90 7.90
CA ILE A 92 5.72 3.44 8.04
C ILE A 92 4.65 3.17 9.11
N GLU A 93 3.80 2.17 8.88
CA GLU A 93 2.71 1.79 9.80
C GLU A 93 1.82 3.00 10.16
N TYR A 94 1.37 3.72 9.13
CA TYR A 94 0.61 4.95 9.30
C TYR A 94 -0.84 4.64 9.73
N PRO A 95 -1.28 5.08 10.93
CA PRO A 95 -2.65 4.86 11.38
C PRO A 95 -3.62 5.76 10.59
N LEU A 96 -4.73 5.17 10.14
CA LEU A 96 -5.76 5.87 9.40
C LEU A 96 -7.14 5.57 10.00
N THR A 97 -7.94 6.62 10.18
CA THR A 97 -9.34 6.54 10.64
C THR A 97 -10.22 7.36 9.72
N GLY A 98 -11.26 6.73 9.20
CA GLY A 98 -12.34 7.35 8.43
C GLY A 98 -13.67 7.29 9.19
N LYS A 99 -14.76 7.62 8.50
CA LYS A 99 -16.11 7.70 9.10
C LYS A 99 -16.62 6.36 9.64
N ARG A 100 -16.36 5.26 8.93
CA ARG A 100 -16.85 3.90 9.25
C ARG A 100 -15.75 2.83 9.22
N GLY A 101 -14.49 3.26 9.11
CA GLY A 101 -13.35 2.39 8.92
C GLY A 101 -12.12 2.88 9.67
N LYS A 102 -11.31 1.97 10.20
CA LYS A 102 -10.00 2.28 10.79
C LYS A 102 -8.98 1.19 10.47
N GLY A 103 -7.72 1.54 10.52
CA GLY A 103 -6.64 0.57 10.36
C GLY A 103 -5.29 1.26 10.24
N THR A 104 -4.32 0.51 9.73
CA THR A 104 -2.95 0.96 9.55
C THR A 104 -2.54 0.65 8.12
N LEU A 105 -1.84 1.58 7.47
CA LEU A 105 -1.21 1.37 6.17
C LEU A 105 0.23 0.95 6.39
N ASP A 106 0.74 -0.02 5.64
CA ASP A 106 2.16 -0.40 5.72
C ASP A 106 3.07 0.79 5.39
N TYR A 107 2.78 1.51 4.30
CA TYR A 107 3.51 2.71 3.91
C TYR A 107 2.58 3.80 3.36
N LEU A 108 2.83 5.04 3.78
CA LEU A 108 2.20 6.23 3.24
C LEU A 108 3.26 7.24 2.79
N ILE A 109 3.27 7.54 1.49
CA ILE A 109 4.14 8.54 0.87
C ILE A 109 3.29 9.71 0.41
N ARG A 110 3.67 10.93 0.81
CA ARG A 110 2.97 12.17 0.46
C ARG A 110 3.92 13.09 -0.31
N GLY A 111 3.57 13.36 -1.56
CA GLY A 111 4.11 14.47 -2.35
C GLY A 111 3.19 15.69 -2.29
N GLN A 112 3.57 16.77 -2.97
CA GLN A 112 2.74 17.98 -3.07
C GLN A 112 1.39 17.74 -3.76
N GLU A 113 1.36 16.86 -4.77
CA GLU A 113 0.16 16.53 -5.56
C GLU A 113 -0.16 15.03 -5.59
N THR A 114 0.66 14.20 -4.94
CA THR A 114 0.58 12.74 -5.08
C THR A 114 0.45 12.06 -3.72
N LEU A 115 -0.52 11.16 -3.61
CA LEU A 115 -0.66 10.24 -2.49
C LEU A 115 -0.38 8.82 -2.99
N LEU A 116 0.66 8.18 -2.47
CA LEU A 116 0.94 6.77 -2.74
C LEU A 116 0.69 5.97 -1.46
N VAL A 117 -0.27 5.05 -1.54
CA VAL A 117 -0.64 4.10 -0.50
C VAL A 117 -0.15 2.73 -0.90
N ILE A 118 0.58 2.06 -0.02
CA ILE A 118 1.14 0.75 -0.30
C ILE A 118 0.78 -0.18 0.86
N GLU A 119 0.16 -1.29 0.50
CA GLU A 119 -0.13 -2.41 1.40
C GLU A 119 0.67 -3.62 0.89
N ALA A 120 1.61 -4.11 1.67
CA ALA A 120 2.53 -5.17 1.28
C ALA A 120 1.97 -6.54 1.66
N LYS A 121 0.89 -6.95 0.99
CA LYS A 121 0.22 -8.25 1.20
C LYS A 121 0.68 -9.32 0.21
N ARG A 122 0.40 -10.58 0.55
CA ARG A 122 0.55 -11.74 -0.36
C ARG A 122 -0.39 -11.56 -1.57
N ASP A 123 0.12 -11.84 -2.76
CA ASP A 123 -0.66 -12.60 -3.73
C ASP A 123 -0.67 -14.05 -3.22
N ASP A 124 -1.84 -14.64 -3.03
CA ASP A 124 -1.92 -16.10 -3.11
C ASP A 124 -1.72 -16.54 -4.57
#